data_AF-A0A9P9G715-F1
#
_entry.id   AF-A0A9P9G715-F1
#
_cell.length_a   1.000
_cell.length_b   1.000
_cell.length_c   1.000
_cell.angle_alpha   90.00
_cell.angle_beta   90.00
_cell.angle_gamma   90.00
#
_symmetry.space_group_name_H-M   'P 1'
#
loop_
_entity.id
_entity.type
_entity.pdbx_description
1 polymer ?
#
loop_
_entity_poly.entity_id
_entity_poly.type
_entity_poly.pdbx_seq_one_letter_code
_entity_poly.pdbx_strand_id
1 'polypeptide(L)'
;MELFVLIELGYHWLNDALQDYIASAYECTFVKHTDELPTEEHLLLIFSHTQPEKPMVIPTNSKALFSMYPLTDALTRKDYEALAESDSYDLCTSLSHNTGLMPKDRQESFESVEDDDDEVSEDGKARFSNHALASGAVPSSCLRHFIAQRYISNIPRLDNRKFHIRAYVLAVGRLQLYLYQELLVISASEPYCPPWESMSGGSALTNTHLQGTVCSESARRDFWTLPDDLFGQDGSWKDRAYIRIQQIAGECFLAAATMNTNIALHPDCFEIFALDFLIDQDEHVWLMEVNSGPGLSAEGIGSRIAKGFFKATADVLLQSELGLRPRYSNEESMEKVLDVALPHQRFAPLKEI
;
A
#
# COMPACT_ATOMS: atom_id res chain seq x y z
N MET A 1 -0.91 -33.07 7.81
CA MET A 1 -2.07 -32.21 7.55
C MET A 1 -2.02 -31.81 6.10
N GLU A 2 -3.15 -31.93 5.39
CA GLU A 2 -3.28 -31.48 4.01
C GLU A 2 -3.39 -29.94 3.96
N LEU A 3 -2.84 -29.33 2.89
CA LEU A 3 -2.93 -27.89 2.66
C LEU A 3 -4.14 -27.57 1.77
N PHE A 4 -5.02 -26.71 2.28
CA PHE A 4 -6.11 -26.12 1.54
C PHE A 4 -5.81 -24.65 1.24
N VAL A 5 -6.09 -24.22 0.01
CA VAL A 5 -5.80 -22.85 -0.45
C VAL A 5 -7.04 -22.25 -1.08
N LEU A 6 -7.38 -21.03 -0.66
CA LEU A 6 -8.44 -20.21 -1.26
C LEU A 6 -7.82 -18.91 -1.79
N ILE A 7 -8.11 -18.57 -3.06
CA ILE A 7 -7.56 -17.38 -3.73
C ILE A 7 -8.68 -16.57 -4.38
N GLU A 8 -8.95 -15.39 -3.82
CA GLU A 8 -9.96 -14.43 -4.24
C GLU A 8 -9.39 -13.00 -4.13
N LEU A 9 -8.42 -12.64 -4.95
CA LEU A 9 -7.74 -11.32 -4.88
C LEU A 9 -8.50 -10.18 -5.57
N GLY A 10 -9.63 -10.44 -6.21
CA GLY A 10 -10.32 -9.47 -7.07
C GLY A 10 -9.62 -9.23 -8.43
N TYR A 11 -8.48 -9.89 -8.68
CA TYR A 11 -7.70 -9.79 -9.92
C TYR A 11 -7.58 -11.18 -10.57
N HIS A 12 -8.46 -11.50 -11.53
CA HIS A 12 -8.48 -12.83 -12.17
C HIS A 12 -7.13 -13.29 -12.72
N TRP A 13 -6.41 -12.40 -13.42
CA TRP A 13 -5.08 -12.69 -14.00
C TRP A 13 -4.01 -13.04 -12.96
N LEU A 14 -4.20 -12.59 -11.72
CA LEU A 14 -3.27 -12.85 -10.62
C LEU A 14 -3.69 -14.09 -9.82
N ASN A 15 -5.00 -14.32 -9.67
CA ASN A 15 -5.52 -15.56 -9.09
C ASN A 15 -4.96 -16.77 -9.84
N ASP A 16 -5.09 -16.78 -11.17
CA ASP A 16 -4.61 -17.88 -12.01
C ASP A 16 -3.09 -18.06 -11.88
N ALA A 17 -2.33 -16.97 -11.94
CA ALA A 17 -0.87 -17.01 -11.86
C ALA A 17 -0.36 -17.52 -10.49
N LEU A 18 -1.05 -17.16 -9.40
CA LEU A 18 -0.71 -17.60 -8.05
C LEU A 18 -1.13 -19.06 -7.82
N GLN A 19 -2.30 -19.45 -8.32
CA GLN A 19 -2.79 -20.83 -8.26
C GLN A 19 -1.83 -21.77 -8.99
N ASP A 20 -1.47 -21.45 -10.23
CA ASP A 20 -0.52 -22.24 -11.03
C ASP A 20 0.83 -22.39 -10.31
N TYR A 21 1.31 -21.31 -9.70
CA TYR A 21 2.54 -21.31 -8.93
C TYR A 21 2.46 -22.25 -7.72
N ILE A 22 1.47 -22.08 -6.85
CA ILE A 22 1.33 -22.88 -5.63
C ILE A 22 1.14 -24.36 -6.00
N ALA A 23 0.33 -24.68 -7.02
CA ALA A 23 0.13 -26.05 -7.49
C ALA A 23 1.42 -26.72 -8.00
N SER A 24 2.31 -25.91 -8.63
CA SER A 24 3.60 -26.39 -9.10
C SER A 24 4.59 -26.63 -7.96
N ALA A 25 4.56 -25.80 -6.92
CA ALA A 25 5.52 -25.82 -5.82
C ALA A 25 5.12 -26.71 -4.63
N TYR A 26 3.82 -26.90 -4.37
CA TYR A 26 3.30 -27.59 -3.18
C TYR A 26 2.21 -28.60 -3.55
N GLU A 27 2.00 -29.59 -2.67
CA GLU A 27 0.83 -30.46 -2.72
C GLU A 27 -0.30 -29.80 -1.91
N CYS A 28 -1.38 -29.46 -2.59
CA CYS A 28 -2.49 -28.72 -2.01
C CYS A 28 -3.82 -28.97 -2.74
N THR A 29 -4.91 -28.70 -2.05
CA THR A 29 -6.27 -28.71 -2.58
C THR A 29 -6.80 -27.29 -2.64
N PHE A 30 -7.19 -26.82 -3.83
CA PHE A 30 -7.82 -25.51 -3.98
C PHE A 30 -9.31 -25.62 -3.69
N VAL A 31 -9.81 -24.74 -2.84
CA VAL A 31 -11.23 -24.63 -2.49
C VAL A 31 -11.79 -23.31 -2.99
N LYS A 32 -13.06 -23.32 -3.39
CA LYS A 32 -13.74 -22.11 -3.86
C LYS A 32 -14.51 -21.42 -2.75
N HIS A 33 -15.00 -22.21 -1.80
CA HIS A 33 -15.81 -21.71 -0.70
C HIS A 33 -15.33 -22.32 0.61
N THR A 34 -15.45 -21.55 1.67
CA THR A 34 -15.07 -21.99 3.02
C THR A 34 -15.90 -23.18 3.51
N ASP A 35 -17.09 -23.37 2.94
CA ASP A 35 -17.98 -24.51 3.22
C ASP A 35 -17.44 -25.85 2.67
N GLU A 36 -16.41 -25.81 1.81
CA GLU A 36 -15.74 -27.01 1.26
C GLU A 36 -14.60 -27.53 2.16
N LEU A 37 -14.30 -26.83 3.25
CA LEU A 37 -13.20 -27.19 4.16
C LEU A 37 -13.52 -28.48 4.95
N PRO A 38 -12.54 -29.36 5.16
CA PRO A 38 -12.75 -30.59 5.90
C PRO A 38 -13.00 -30.30 7.39
N THR A 39 -13.75 -31.20 8.04
CA THR A 39 -13.95 -31.18 9.49
C THR A 39 -12.73 -31.68 10.27
N GLU A 40 -11.80 -32.37 9.60
CA GLU A 40 -10.54 -32.85 10.17
C GLU A 40 -9.44 -31.77 10.16
N GLU A 41 -8.33 -32.02 10.88
CA GLU A 41 -7.21 -31.09 11.01
C GLU A 41 -6.51 -30.82 9.67
N HIS A 42 -6.33 -29.54 9.35
CA HIS A 42 -5.82 -29.09 8.06
C HIS A 42 -4.98 -27.81 8.17
N LEU A 43 -4.16 -27.55 7.16
CA LEU A 43 -3.50 -26.27 6.96
C LEU A 43 -4.34 -25.44 5.98
N LEU A 44 -4.51 -24.15 6.25
CA LEU A 44 -5.33 -23.27 5.43
C LEU A 44 -4.59 -21.97 5.11
N LEU A 45 -4.55 -21.62 3.83
CA LEU A 45 -4.04 -20.33 3.36
C LEU A 45 -5.13 -19.61 2.56
N ILE A 46 -5.54 -18.43 3.02
CA ILE A 46 -6.59 -17.63 2.39
C ILE A 46 -6.02 -16.31 1.91
N PHE A 47 -6.08 -16.11 0.60
CA PHE A 47 -5.94 -14.83 -0.06
C PHE A 47 -7.33 -14.31 -0.42
N SER A 48 -7.81 -13.28 0.26
CA SER A 48 -9.11 -12.64 0.00
C SER A 48 -9.00 -11.12 0.02
N HIS A 49 -9.66 -10.47 -0.93
CA HIS A 49 -9.83 -9.02 -0.97
C HIS A 49 -11.02 -8.52 -0.12
N THR A 50 -11.86 -9.42 0.37
CA THR A 50 -13.02 -9.12 1.22
C THR A 50 -12.99 -9.92 2.52
N GLN A 51 -13.62 -9.37 3.56
CA GLN A 51 -13.86 -10.15 4.76
C GLN A 51 -14.87 -11.27 4.47
N PRO A 52 -14.72 -12.46 5.09
CA PRO A 52 -15.72 -13.51 4.99
C PRO A 52 -17.09 -13.00 5.44
N GLU A 53 -18.13 -13.22 4.63
CA GLU A 53 -19.51 -12.83 5.00
C GLU A 53 -20.06 -13.66 6.18
N LYS A 54 -19.47 -14.84 6.41
CA LYS A 54 -19.87 -15.77 7.48
C LYS A 54 -18.67 -16.11 8.37
N PRO A 55 -18.89 -16.33 9.68
CA PRO A 55 -17.86 -16.89 10.55
C PRO A 55 -17.36 -18.23 10.01
N MET A 56 -16.05 -18.41 9.99
CA MET A 56 -15.42 -19.67 9.63
C MET A 56 -15.20 -20.53 10.86
N VAL A 57 -15.65 -21.78 10.81
CA VAL A 57 -15.36 -22.79 11.84
C VAL A 57 -14.09 -23.52 11.43
N ILE A 58 -13.02 -23.37 12.22
CA ILE A 58 -11.73 -24.00 11.95
C ILE A 58 -11.41 -24.93 13.13
N PRO A 59 -11.13 -26.23 12.89
CA PRO A 59 -10.77 -27.16 13.94
C PRO A 59 -9.61 -26.64 14.80
N THR A 60 -9.65 -26.89 16.11
CA THR A 60 -8.71 -26.29 17.08
C THR A 60 -7.24 -26.55 16.76
N ASN A 61 -6.91 -27.71 16.16
CA ASN A 61 -5.55 -28.10 15.82
C ASN A 61 -5.14 -27.72 14.38
N SER A 62 -6.05 -27.12 13.60
CA SER A 62 -5.72 -26.57 12.28
C SER A 62 -4.93 -25.26 12.41
N LYS A 63 -4.00 -25.04 11.47
CA LYS A 63 -3.36 -23.74 11.28
C LYS A 63 -3.98 -23.04 10.08
N ALA A 64 -4.31 -21.77 10.23
CA ALA A 64 -4.92 -20.98 9.19
C ALA A 64 -4.25 -19.62 9.11
N LEU A 65 -4.05 -19.12 7.90
CA LEU A 65 -3.53 -17.78 7.63
C LEU A 65 -4.52 -17.01 6.75
N PHE A 66 -4.89 -15.81 7.19
CA PHE A 66 -5.85 -14.94 6.53
C PHE A 66 -5.21 -13.64 6.05
N SER A 67 -5.41 -13.27 4.78
CA SER A 67 -4.80 -12.08 4.15
C SER A 67 -5.37 -10.72 4.58
N MET A 68 -5.92 -10.60 5.80
CA MET A 68 -6.44 -9.35 6.31
C MET A 68 -6.38 -9.31 7.84
N TYR A 69 -5.84 -8.24 8.42
CA TYR A 69 -6.05 -7.96 9.84
C TYR A 69 -7.40 -7.28 10.05
N PRO A 70 -8.05 -7.49 11.20
CA PRO A 70 -9.17 -6.65 11.61
C PRO A 70 -8.70 -5.20 11.80
N LEU A 71 -9.46 -4.22 11.28
CA LEU A 71 -9.28 -2.78 11.56
C LEU A 71 -7.94 -2.15 11.11
N THR A 72 -7.46 -2.43 9.88
CA THR A 72 -6.23 -1.81 9.34
C THR A 72 -6.34 -0.37 8.85
N ASP A 73 -7.51 0.26 9.00
CA ASP A 73 -7.73 1.67 8.68
C ASP A 73 -6.71 2.61 9.34
N ALA A 74 -6.17 2.24 10.50
CA ALA A 74 -5.19 3.05 11.22
C ALA A 74 -3.82 3.17 10.52
N LEU A 75 -3.39 2.17 9.74
CA LEU A 75 -2.14 2.22 8.96
C LEU A 75 -2.32 2.96 7.63
N THR A 76 -3.53 2.98 7.11
CA THR A 76 -3.79 3.32 5.69
C THR A 76 -4.54 4.63 5.53
N ARG A 77 -5.12 5.15 6.61
CA ARG A 77 -5.70 6.48 6.62
C ARG A 77 -4.65 7.49 7.04
N LYS A 78 -4.41 8.44 6.14
CA LYS A 78 -3.46 9.55 6.30
C LYS A 78 -3.69 10.43 7.53
N ASP A 79 -4.91 10.46 8.09
CA ASP A 79 -5.20 11.20 9.33
C ASP A 79 -4.67 10.49 10.59
N TYR A 80 -4.61 9.15 10.59
CA TYR A 80 -3.98 8.38 11.65
C TYR A 80 -2.45 8.30 11.49
N GLU A 81 -1.95 8.22 10.25
CA GLU A 81 -0.51 8.34 9.96
C GLU A 81 0.06 9.64 10.56
N ALA A 82 -0.64 10.77 10.35
CA ALA A 82 -0.25 12.09 10.86
C ALA A 82 -0.21 12.19 12.40
N LEU A 83 -1.03 11.40 13.11
CA LEU A 83 -1.05 11.38 14.59
C LEU A 83 0.12 10.58 15.16
N ALA A 84 0.71 9.66 14.39
CA ALA A 84 1.88 8.89 14.81
C ALA A 84 3.20 9.68 14.70
N GLU A 85 3.17 10.90 14.17
CA GLU A 85 4.32 11.74 13.85
C GLU A 85 4.92 12.48 15.06
N SER A 86 4.27 12.47 16.23
CA SER A 86 4.58 13.46 17.28
C SER A 86 5.95 13.37 17.95
N ASP A 87 6.76 12.33 17.70
CA ASP A 87 8.04 12.16 18.43
C ASP A 87 9.29 11.72 17.64
N SER A 88 9.29 11.47 16.31
CA SER A 88 10.58 11.03 15.70
C SER A 88 10.80 11.07 14.17
N TYR A 89 9.84 11.37 13.29
CA TYR A 89 10.11 11.22 11.84
C TYR A 89 9.44 12.28 10.97
N ASP A 90 10.22 12.80 10.02
CA ASP A 90 9.76 13.64 8.91
C ASP A 90 9.03 12.76 7.87
N LEU A 91 7.85 12.26 8.25
CA LEU A 91 6.90 11.64 7.32
C LEU A 91 6.33 12.76 6.44
N CYS A 92 6.40 12.59 5.12
CA CYS A 92 5.82 13.53 4.19
C CYS A 92 4.80 12.72 3.44
N THR A 93 3.55 12.68 3.91
CA THR A 93 2.47 11.85 3.35
C THR A 93 2.23 12.17 1.85
N SER A 94 1.12 11.88 1.21
CA SER A 94 0.90 12.41 -0.15
C SER A 94 -0.54 12.85 -0.28
N LEU A 95 -0.80 13.59 -1.33
CA LEU A 95 -2.12 14.10 -1.64
C LEU A 95 -3.00 12.92 -2.07
N SER A 96 -3.87 12.39 -1.19
CA SER A 96 -5.06 11.68 -1.65
C SER A 96 -6.17 12.69 -1.96
N HIS A 97 -7.16 12.23 -2.72
CA HIS A 97 -8.25 12.89 -3.45
C HIS A 97 -8.86 14.21 -2.91
N ASN A 98 -8.57 14.64 -1.68
CA ASN A 98 -9.18 15.78 -1.01
C ASN A 98 -8.17 16.77 -0.41
N THR A 99 -7.15 17.18 -1.14
CA THR A 99 -6.15 18.12 -0.60
C THR A 99 -5.82 19.23 -1.60
N GLY A 100 -6.28 20.44 -1.30
CA GLY A 100 -5.92 21.65 -2.03
C GLY A 100 -4.51 22.10 -1.64
N LEU A 101 -3.74 22.55 -2.63
CA LEU A 101 -2.44 23.18 -2.41
C LEU A 101 -2.64 24.46 -1.58
N MET A 102 -2.02 24.52 -0.40
CA MET A 102 -1.93 25.75 0.41
C MET A 102 -0.51 26.31 0.33
N PRO A 103 -0.27 27.38 -0.45
CA PRO A 103 0.98 28.15 -0.37
C PRO A 103 1.15 28.76 1.02
N LYS A 104 2.40 28.85 1.50
CA LYS A 104 2.77 29.43 2.81
C LYS A 104 2.16 30.81 3.07
N ASP A 105 1.89 31.58 2.02
CA ASP A 105 1.37 32.95 2.11
C ASP A 105 -0.13 33.03 2.47
N ARG A 106 -0.84 31.88 2.62
CA ARG A 106 -2.25 31.83 3.05
C ARG A 106 -2.46 31.32 4.47
N GLN A 107 -1.40 31.00 5.21
CA GLN A 107 -1.53 30.50 6.57
C GLN A 107 -2.15 31.53 7.53
N GLU A 108 -2.03 32.84 7.21
CA GLU A 108 -2.62 33.93 7.98
C GLU A 108 -4.07 34.30 7.55
N SER A 109 -4.61 33.76 6.45
CA SER A 109 -5.92 34.18 5.94
C SER A 109 -7.09 33.28 6.37
N PHE A 110 -6.85 32.26 7.20
CA PHE A 110 -7.91 31.37 7.69
C PHE A 110 -8.42 31.75 9.09
N GLU A 111 -7.81 32.72 9.77
CA GLU A 111 -8.32 33.27 11.03
C GLU A 111 -9.49 34.25 10.84
N SER A 112 -9.93 34.50 9.60
CA SER A 112 -10.99 35.48 9.32
C SER A 112 -11.96 35.07 8.19
N VAL A 113 -12.44 33.83 8.20
CA VAL A 113 -13.74 33.54 7.55
C VAL A 113 -14.77 33.58 8.67
N GLU A 114 -15.22 34.80 8.99
CA GLU A 114 -16.48 34.99 9.69
C GLU A 114 -17.59 34.31 8.87
N ASP A 115 -18.55 33.71 9.57
CA ASP A 115 -19.74 33.08 9.01
C ASP A 115 -20.43 34.00 7.99
N ASP A 116 -20.11 33.84 6.70
CA ASP A 116 -20.90 34.44 5.62
C ASP A 116 -22.13 33.55 5.42
N ASP A 117 -23.26 34.06 5.92
CA ASP A 117 -24.62 33.57 5.73
C ASP A 117 -24.90 33.23 4.25
N ASP A 118 -24.77 31.96 3.87
CA ASP A 118 -25.37 31.47 2.63
C ASP A 118 -26.87 31.25 2.87
N GLU A 119 -27.68 32.19 2.39
CA GLU A 119 -29.14 32.10 2.30
C GLU A 119 -29.56 30.75 1.68
N VAL A 120 -30.05 29.85 2.53
CA VAL A 120 -30.69 28.60 2.11
C VAL A 120 -32.02 28.94 1.44
N SER A 121 -32.06 28.93 0.11
CA SER A 121 -33.33 28.95 -0.61
C SER A 121 -34.10 27.65 -0.32
N GLU A 122 -35.39 27.73 0.03
CA GLU A 122 -36.26 26.63 0.50
C GLU A 122 -36.40 25.41 -0.44
N ASP A 123 -35.86 25.46 -1.66
CA ASP A 123 -35.77 24.29 -2.54
C ASP A 123 -34.32 23.80 -2.60
N GLY A 124 -34.00 22.82 -1.74
CA GLY A 124 -32.67 22.23 -1.52
C GLY A 124 -32.02 21.51 -2.72
N LYS A 125 -31.82 22.20 -3.84
CA LYS A 125 -30.98 21.75 -4.95
C LYS A 125 -29.81 22.70 -5.12
N ALA A 126 -28.65 22.29 -4.60
CA ALA A 126 -27.38 22.88 -4.98
C ALA A 126 -27.26 22.85 -6.51
N ARG A 127 -27.21 24.04 -7.13
CA ARG A 127 -26.98 24.18 -8.57
C ARG A 127 -25.50 23.91 -8.85
N PHE A 128 -25.17 22.65 -9.12
CA PHE A 128 -23.86 22.29 -9.65
C PHE A 128 -23.72 22.86 -11.07
N SER A 129 -22.60 23.54 -11.35
CA SER A 129 -22.28 23.93 -12.72
C SER A 129 -22.08 22.67 -13.55
N ASN A 130 -22.67 22.62 -14.75
CA ASN A 130 -22.57 21.46 -15.67
C ASN A 130 -21.12 21.07 -16.01
N HIS A 131 -20.15 21.94 -15.74
CA HIS A 131 -18.73 21.69 -15.97
C HIS A 131 -18.09 20.76 -14.92
N ALA A 132 -18.54 20.81 -13.65
CA ALA A 132 -18.02 19.96 -12.59
C ALA A 132 -18.46 18.49 -12.77
N LEU A 133 -19.74 18.28 -13.13
CA LEU A 133 -20.28 16.94 -13.41
C LEU A 133 -19.60 16.24 -14.61
N ALA A 134 -19.17 17.01 -15.62
CA ALA A 134 -18.48 16.46 -16.79
C ALA A 134 -17.04 16.04 -16.52
N SER A 135 -16.42 16.55 -15.45
CA SER A 135 -15.02 16.31 -15.10
C SER A 135 -14.79 15.20 -14.08
N GLY A 136 -15.85 14.70 -13.44
CA GLY A 136 -15.74 13.76 -12.30
C GLY A 136 -15.07 14.37 -11.06
N ALA A 137 -14.71 15.65 -11.08
CA ALA A 137 -14.09 16.33 -9.95
C ALA A 137 -15.15 16.69 -8.90
N VAL A 138 -14.95 16.22 -7.67
CA VAL A 138 -15.75 16.63 -6.51
C VAL A 138 -15.31 18.04 -6.12
N PRO A 139 -16.22 19.04 -6.12
CA PRO A 139 -15.87 20.40 -5.69
C PRO A 139 -15.29 20.38 -4.27
N SER A 140 -14.28 21.21 -4.01
CA SER A 140 -13.66 21.28 -2.68
C SER A 140 -14.66 21.61 -1.57
N SER A 141 -15.71 22.39 -1.87
CA SER A 141 -16.81 22.68 -0.94
C SER A 141 -17.63 21.45 -0.53
N CYS A 142 -17.54 20.35 -1.27
CA CYS A 142 -18.17 19.08 -0.94
C CYS A 142 -17.27 18.15 -0.10
N LEU A 143 -16.02 18.55 0.15
CA LEU A 143 -15.05 17.79 0.91
C LEU A 143 -15.03 18.28 2.36
N ARG A 144 -15.13 17.36 3.32
CA ARG A 144 -15.23 17.68 4.76
C ARG A 144 -13.93 17.52 5.53
N HIS A 145 -12.95 16.82 4.95
CA HIS A 145 -11.68 16.49 5.59
C HIS A 145 -10.54 16.74 4.62
N PHE A 146 -9.55 17.49 5.09
CA PHE A 146 -8.35 17.85 4.35
C PHE A 146 -7.13 17.54 5.21
N ILE A 147 -6.05 17.13 4.56
CA ILE A 147 -4.75 16.95 5.19
C ILE A 147 -3.80 17.95 4.54
N ALA A 148 -3.26 18.87 5.35
CA ALA A 148 -2.24 19.78 4.89
C ALA A 148 -0.88 19.10 5.04
N GLN A 149 -0.09 19.11 3.97
CA GLN A 149 1.14 18.37 3.95
C GLN A 149 2.23 19.13 3.20
N ARG A 150 3.46 19.06 3.70
CA ARG A 150 4.62 19.65 3.04
C ARG A 150 4.79 19.06 1.64
N TYR A 151 4.89 19.93 0.64
CA TYR A 151 5.23 19.53 -0.72
C TYR A 151 6.75 19.50 -0.90
N ILE A 152 7.30 18.35 -1.29
CA ILE A 152 8.71 18.21 -1.65
C ILE A 152 8.90 18.66 -3.10
N SER A 153 9.49 19.83 -3.30
CA SER A 153 9.71 20.45 -4.62
C SER A 153 11.10 20.16 -5.20
N ASN A 154 12.10 19.91 -4.36
CA ASN A 154 13.47 19.66 -4.80
C ASN A 154 13.67 18.19 -5.20
N ILE A 155 13.08 17.77 -6.33
CA ILE A 155 13.07 16.36 -6.75
C ILE A 155 13.98 16.08 -7.96
N PRO A 156 14.61 14.90 -8.04
CA PRO A 156 15.19 14.37 -9.26
C PRO A 156 14.08 14.17 -10.31
N ARG A 157 14.47 14.20 -11.57
CA ARG A 157 13.54 14.06 -12.69
C ARG A 157 13.95 12.88 -13.55
N LEU A 158 13.00 12.00 -13.82
CA LEU A 158 13.17 10.91 -14.76
C LEU A 158 12.45 11.29 -16.05
N ASP A 159 13.18 11.46 -17.15
CA ASP A 159 12.64 11.96 -18.43
C ASP A 159 11.82 13.26 -18.28
N ASN A 160 12.38 14.21 -17.52
CA ASN A 160 11.75 15.47 -17.14
C ASN A 160 10.46 15.34 -16.30
N ARG A 161 10.14 14.16 -15.75
CA ARG A 161 8.92 13.91 -14.98
C ARG A 161 9.24 13.62 -13.51
N LYS A 162 8.29 13.97 -12.64
CA LYS A 162 8.26 13.51 -11.24
C LYS A 162 8.00 12.01 -11.22
N PHE A 163 8.56 11.29 -10.26
CA PHE A 163 8.25 9.88 -10.05
C PHE A 163 8.15 9.56 -8.54
N HIS A 164 7.44 8.49 -8.19
CA HIS A 164 7.52 7.87 -6.88
C HIS A 164 8.00 6.42 -7.01
N ILE A 165 8.48 5.85 -5.91
CA ILE A 165 8.90 4.46 -5.79
C ILE A 165 7.86 3.74 -4.94
N ARG A 166 7.27 2.68 -5.49
CA ARG A 166 6.34 1.81 -4.80
C ARG A 166 7.05 0.55 -4.33
N ALA A 167 7.02 0.35 -3.02
CA ALA A 167 7.57 -0.80 -2.33
C ALA A 167 6.45 -1.71 -1.85
N TYR A 168 6.53 -3.02 -2.15
CA TYR A 168 5.53 -3.98 -1.67
C TYR A 168 6.01 -4.63 -0.38
N VAL A 169 5.13 -4.67 0.61
CA VAL A 169 5.44 -5.14 1.96
C VAL A 169 4.40 -6.17 2.39
N LEU A 170 4.86 -7.22 3.06
CA LEU A 170 4.05 -8.25 3.70
C LEU A 170 4.21 -8.13 5.22
N ALA A 171 3.11 -7.89 5.93
CA ALA A 171 3.06 -7.95 7.38
C ALA A 171 2.45 -9.28 7.83
N VAL A 172 3.11 -10.03 8.70
CA VAL A 172 2.66 -11.36 9.17
C VAL A 172 2.52 -11.40 10.68
N GLY A 173 1.42 -12.02 11.14
CA GLY A 173 1.17 -12.36 12.53
C GLY A 173 1.15 -11.14 13.46
N ARG A 174 1.94 -11.20 14.53
CA ARG A 174 2.05 -10.13 15.54
C ARG A 174 3.21 -9.17 15.25
N LEU A 175 3.34 -8.78 13.99
CA LEU A 175 4.35 -7.84 13.46
C LEU A 175 5.71 -8.46 13.11
N GLN A 176 5.70 -9.31 12.09
CA GLN A 176 6.84 -9.48 11.22
C GLN A 176 6.61 -8.69 9.93
N LEU A 177 7.64 -8.01 9.43
CA LEU A 177 7.55 -7.21 8.22
C LEU A 177 8.59 -7.68 7.21
N TYR A 178 8.12 -7.98 6.00
CA TYR A 178 8.94 -8.41 4.88
C TYR A 178 8.81 -7.40 3.74
N LEU A 179 9.92 -6.90 3.23
CA LEU A 179 10.00 -6.02 2.07
C LEU A 179 10.37 -6.83 0.83
N TYR A 180 9.58 -6.71 -0.23
CA TYR A 180 9.92 -7.30 -1.52
C TYR A 180 11.07 -6.55 -2.19
N GLN A 181 12.04 -7.28 -2.73
CA GLN A 181 13.26 -6.69 -3.29
C GLN A 181 13.00 -5.85 -4.54
N GLU A 182 12.02 -6.21 -5.37
CA GLU A 182 11.73 -5.44 -6.59
C GLU A 182 10.79 -4.27 -6.29
N LEU A 183 11.22 -3.07 -6.67
CA LEU A 183 10.49 -1.84 -6.46
C LEU A 183 9.97 -1.28 -7.79
N LEU A 184 8.73 -0.79 -7.79
CA LEU A 184 8.09 -0.23 -8.97
C LEU A 184 8.20 1.29 -8.98
N VAL A 185 8.77 1.87 -10.03
CA VAL A 185 8.83 3.32 -10.23
C VAL A 185 7.63 3.75 -11.07
N ILE A 186 6.89 4.76 -10.62
CA ILE A 186 5.74 5.31 -11.34
C ILE A 186 5.95 6.80 -11.59
N SER A 187 6.02 7.18 -12.87
CA SER A 187 6.23 8.56 -13.31
C SER A 187 4.92 9.33 -13.48
N ALA A 188 5.02 10.65 -13.39
CA ALA A 188 3.94 11.60 -13.65
C ALA A 188 3.59 11.63 -15.15
N SER A 189 2.30 11.88 -15.45
CA SER A 189 1.80 11.89 -16.83
C SER A 189 2.22 13.12 -17.63
N GLU A 190 2.72 14.17 -16.97
CA GLU A 190 3.29 15.37 -17.60
C GLU A 190 4.70 15.70 -17.04
N PRO A 191 5.53 16.46 -17.78
CA PRO A 191 6.79 16.97 -17.25
C PRO A 191 6.60 17.76 -15.95
N TYR A 192 7.57 17.64 -15.05
CA TYR A 192 7.54 18.31 -13.76
C TYR A 192 7.59 19.83 -13.92
N CYS A 193 6.67 20.51 -13.23
CA CYS A 193 6.61 21.95 -13.10
C CYS A 193 6.54 22.26 -11.60
N PRO A 194 7.38 23.15 -11.04
CA PRO A 194 7.39 23.44 -9.61
C PRO A 194 6.15 24.24 -9.17
N PRO A 195 5.81 24.22 -7.86
CA PRO A 195 4.52 24.74 -7.38
C PRO A 195 4.36 26.26 -7.48
N TRP A 196 5.47 27.00 -7.64
CA TRP A 196 5.45 28.45 -7.89
C TRP A 196 5.26 28.82 -9.36
N GLU A 197 5.16 27.82 -10.25
CA GLU A 197 4.80 27.97 -11.66
C GLU A 197 3.37 27.43 -11.92
N SER A 198 2.96 27.34 -13.20
CA SER A 198 1.64 26.82 -13.59
C SER A 198 1.58 25.29 -13.54
N MET A 199 1.71 24.71 -12.35
CA MET A 199 1.66 23.27 -12.11
C MET A 199 0.27 22.69 -12.41
N SER A 200 0.23 21.64 -13.22
CA SER A 200 -0.98 20.83 -13.48
C SER A 200 -1.04 19.62 -12.55
N GLY A 201 -2.23 19.02 -12.39
CA GLY A 201 -2.36 17.73 -11.69
C GLY A 201 -1.51 16.61 -12.30
N GLY A 202 -1.37 16.59 -13.63
CA GLY A 202 -0.55 15.61 -14.36
C GLY A 202 0.97 15.77 -14.14
N SER A 203 1.42 16.98 -13.77
CA SER A 203 2.82 17.26 -13.41
C SER A 203 3.12 17.02 -11.92
N ALA A 204 2.10 17.13 -11.06
CA ALA A 204 2.23 17.11 -9.61
C ALA A 204 2.06 15.70 -9.00
N LEU A 205 1.19 14.89 -9.62
CA LEU A 205 0.70 13.62 -9.07
C LEU A 205 1.17 12.43 -9.90
N THR A 206 1.65 11.41 -9.20
CA THR A 206 2.16 10.17 -9.78
C THR A 206 1.17 9.01 -9.64
N ASN A 207 0.00 9.25 -9.06
CA ASN A 207 -1.01 8.22 -8.80
C ASN A 207 -1.67 7.73 -10.08
N THR A 208 -1.59 6.42 -10.32
CA THR A 208 -2.16 5.76 -11.51
C THR A 208 -3.65 6.06 -11.72
N HIS A 209 -4.44 6.12 -10.63
CA HIS A 209 -5.90 6.33 -10.71
C HIS A 209 -6.28 7.72 -11.27
N LEU A 210 -5.44 8.73 -11.09
CA LEU A 210 -5.68 10.11 -11.54
C LEU A 210 -5.13 10.38 -12.95
N GLN A 211 -4.27 9.51 -13.47
CA GLN A 211 -3.60 9.70 -14.76
C GLN A 211 -4.41 9.17 -15.96
N GLY A 212 -5.57 8.55 -15.72
CA GLY A 212 -6.41 7.94 -16.75
C GLY A 212 -5.73 6.79 -17.50
N THR A 213 -6.39 6.27 -18.54
CA THR A 213 -5.88 5.22 -19.44
C THR A 213 -4.63 5.60 -20.25
N VAL A 214 -4.08 6.80 -20.03
CA VAL A 214 -2.91 7.34 -20.76
C VAL A 214 -1.60 7.06 -20.03
N CYS A 215 -1.62 6.40 -18.86
CA CYS A 215 -0.42 5.89 -18.22
C CYS A 215 0.12 4.68 -19.00
N SER A 216 0.74 4.98 -20.16
CA SER A 216 1.41 4.01 -21.00
C SER A 216 2.41 3.19 -20.20
N GLU A 217 2.66 1.96 -20.60
CA GLU A 217 3.68 1.07 -20.02
C GLU A 217 5.03 1.78 -19.78
N SER A 218 5.36 2.80 -20.60
CA SER A 218 6.57 3.62 -20.49
C SER A 218 6.70 4.44 -19.21
N ALA A 219 5.61 4.71 -18.50
CA ALA A 219 5.60 5.46 -17.24
C ALA A 219 5.97 4.60 -16.02
N ARG A 220 5.99 3.27 -16.17
CA ARG A 220 6.38 2.32 -15.13
C ARG A 220 7.74 1.73 -15.43
N ARG A 221 8.60 1.67 -14.42
CA ARG A 221 9.94 1.08 -14.54
C ARG A 221 10.30 0.25 -13.34
N ASP A 222 11.23 -0.66 -13.54
CA ASP A 222 11.93 -1.33 -12.46
C ASP A 222 12.94 -0.35 -11.84
N PHE A 223 12.86 -0.15 -10.53
CA PHE A 223 13.79 0.71 -9.79
C PHE A 223 15.25 0.39 -10.07
N TRP A 224 15.59 -0.89 -10.15
CA TRP A 224 16.97 -1.34 -10.32
C TRP A 224 17.53 -0.98 -11.71
N THR A 225 16.64 -0.73 -12.68
CA THR A 225 16.99 -0.31 -14.05
C THR A 225 17.11 1.21 -14.23
N LEU A 226 16.88 2.00 -13.17
CA LEU A 226 17.06 3.45 -13.25
C LEU A 226 18.53 3.83 -13.49
N PRO A 227 18.79 4.97 -14.17
CA PRO A 227 20.14 5.45 -14.43
C PRO A 227 20.96 5.60 -13.14
N ASP A 228 22.18 5.06 -13.15
CA ASP A 228 23.11 5.15 -12.01
C ASP A 228 23.51 6.59 -11.72
N ASP A 229 23.51 7.46 -12.74
CA ASP A 229 23.91 8.85 -12.67
C ASP A 229 22.77 9.83 -12.29
N LEU A 230 21.59 9.32 -11.90
CA LEU A 230 20.43 10.15 -11.58
C LEU A 230 20.68 11.18 -10.45
N PHE A 231 21.57 10.86 -9.50
CA PHE A 231 21.97 11.73 -8.38
C PHE A 231 23.47 12.06 -8.35
N GLY A 232 24.25 11.54 -9.31
CA GLY A 232 25.71 11.67 -9.30
C GLY A 232 26.43 10.41 -9.78
N GLN A 233 27.74 10.47 -9.97
CA GLN A 233 28.49 9.47 -10.76
C GLN A 233 28.86 8.16 -10.03
N ASP A 234 28.58 8.01 -8.73
CA ASP A 234 29.01 6.81 -7.98
C ASP A 234 28.06 5.60 -8.12
N GLY A 235 26.85 5.80 -8.67
CA GLY A 235 25.86 4.75 -8.91
C GLY A 235 25.27 4.08 -7.67
N SER A 236 25.71 4.48 -6.47
CA SER A 236 25.39 3.80 -5.21
C SER A 236 24.16 4.36 -4.49
N TRP A 237 23.50 5.36 -5.08
CA TRP A 237 22.28 5.95 -4.55
C TRP A 237 21.13 4.93 -4.43
N LYS A 238 21.05 3.95 -5.36
CA LYS A 238 20.00 2.91 -5.34
C LYS A 238 20.10 2.04 -4.09
N ASP A 239 21.30 1.62 -3.73
CA ASP A 239 21.54 0.80 -2.54
C ASP A 239 21.25 1.61 -1.26
N ARG A 240 21.70 2.87 -1.20
CA ARG A 240 21.39 3.78 -0.07
C ARG A 240 19.89 3.98 0.09
N ALA A 241 19.19 4.25 -0.99
CA ALA A 241 17.75 4.43 -0.99
C ALA A 241 17.01 3.16 -0.56
N TYR A 242 17.42 1.99 -1.07
CA TYR A 242 16.83 0.70 -0.69
C TYR A 242 16.98 0.42 0.81
N ILE A 243 18.17 0.62 1.37
CA ILE A 243 18.43 0.49 2.82
C ILE A 243 17.54 1.45 3.61
N ARG A 244 17.40 2.70 3.16
CA ARG A 244 16.55 3.66 3.86
C ARG A 244 15.06 3.31 3.76
N ILE A 245 14.60 2.77 2.64
CA ILE A 245 13.23 2.23 2.48
C ILE A 245 12.97 1.10 3.48
N GLN A 246 13.91 0.16 3.63
CA GLN A 246 13.80 -0.93 4.61
C GLN A 246 13.62 -0.39 6.05
N GLN A 247 14.48 0.56 6.43
CA GLN A 247 14.43 1.20 7.75
C GLN A 247 13.11 1.92 7.99
N ILE A 248 12.69 2.79 7.05
CA ILE A 248 11.46 3.56 7.18
C ILE A 248 10.25 2.64 7.25
N ALA A 249 10.21 1.56 6.45
CA ALA A 249 9.12 0.58 6.50
C ALA A 249 9.03 -0.08 7.89
N GLY A 250 10.16 -0.56 8.43
CA GLY A 250 10.20 -1.17 9.76
C GLY A 250 9.81 -0.19 10.87
N GLU A 251 10.36 1.03 10.86
CA GLU A 251 10.06 2.09 11.82
C GLU A 251 8.59 2.49 11.78
N CYS A 252 8.01 2.67 10.59
CA CYS A 252 6.61 3.04 10.38
C CYS A 252 5.65 2.00 10.99
N PHE A 253 5.83 0.72 10.65
CA PHE A 253 4.97 -0.35 11.13
C PHE A 253 5.13 -0.59 12.65
N LEU A 254 6.35 -0.45 13.18
CA LEU A 254 6.59 -0.52 14.61
C LEU A 254 5.91 0.63 15.36
N ALA A 255 6.04 1.87 14.86
CA ALA A 255 5.38 3.03 15.44
C ALA A 255 3.87 2.85 15.43
N ALA A 256 3.30 2.44 14.30
CA ALA A 256 1.86 2.22 14.17
C ALA A 256 1.35 1.16 15.16
N ALA A 257 2.06 0.04 15.33
CA ALA A 257 1.65 -1.03 16.24
C ALA A 257 1.85 -0.70 17.73
N THR A 258 2.71 0.27 18.07
CA THR A 258 3.05 0.64 19.46
C THR A 258 2.29 1.86 19.96
N MET A 259 2.01 2.80 19.07
CA MET A 259 1.03 3.84 19.32
C MET A 259 -0.33 3.16 19.36
N ASN A 260 -1.20 3.58 20.27
CA ASN A 260 -2.50 2.98 20.56
C ASN A 260 -3.51 3.20 19.40
N THR A 261 -3.02 3.08 18.17
CA THR A 261 -3.76 3.09 16.93
C THR A 261 -4.61 1.81 16.91
N ASN A 262 -5.80 1.88 16.33
CA ASN A 262 -6.79 0.80 16.37
C ASN A 262 -6.39 -0.43 15.50
N ILE A 263 -5.11 -0.70 15.27
CA ILE A 263 -4.63 -1.87 14.52
C ILE A 263 -4.76 -3.09 15.42
N ALA A 264 -5.54 -4.08 14.98
CA ALA A 264 -5.66 -5.36 15.66
C ALA A 264 -4.79 -6.42 14.99
N LEU A 265 -3.55 -6.56 15.47
CA LEU A 265 -2.64 -7.59 14.96
C LEU A 265 -3.02 -8.97 15.51
N HIS A 266 -3.03 -9.98 14.63
CA HIS A 266 -3.45 -11.34 14.98
C HIS A 266 -2.45 -12.38 14.43
N PRO A 267 -2.04 -13.39 15.22
CA PRO A 267 -1.03 -14.38 14.81
C PRO A 267 -1.41 -15.19 13.57
N ASP A 268 -2.71 -15.40 13.34
CA ASP A 268 -3.24 -16.13 12.19
C ASP A 268 -3.52 -15.21 10.97
N CYS A 269 -3.12 -13.94 11.01
CA CYS A 269 -3.36 -12.99 9.93
C CYS A 269 -2.04 -12.58 9.26
N PHE A 270 -2.15 -12.19 8.01
CA PHE A 270 -1.14 -11.46 7.28
C PHE A 270 -1.82 -10.39 6.42
N GLU A 271 -1.10 -9.37 6.00
CA GLU A 271 -1.66 -8.37 5.09
C GLU A 271 -0.56 -7.82 4.18
N ILE A 272 -0.99 -7.45 2.99
CA ILE A 272 -0.14 -6.92 1.94
C ILE A 272 -0.35 -5.41 1.87
N PHE A 273 0.75 -4.67 1.79
CA PHE A 273 0.75 -3.22 1.65
C PHE A 273 1.60 -2.78 0.48
N ALA A 274 1.30 -1.60 -0.05
CA ALA A 274 2.20 -0.85 -0.92
C ALA A 274 2.56 0.47 -0.26
N LEU A 275 3.85 0.72 -0.09
CA LEU A 275 4.37 1.95 0.48
C LEU A 275 4.92 2.80 -0.66
N ASP A 276 4.45 4.03 -0.76
CA ASP A 276 4.92 4.96 -1.77
C ASP A 276 5.98 5.88 -1.17
N PHE A 277 7.11 5.98 -1.85
CA PHE A 277 8.26 6.78 -1.43
C PHE A 277 8.61 7.82 -2.48
N LEU A 278 9.13 8.96 -2.02
CA LEU A 278 9.75 9.98 -2.84
C LEU A 278 11.22 10.12 -2.43
N ILE A 279 12.11 10.40 -3.38
CA ILE A 279 13.50 10.74 -3.11
C ILE A 279 13.71 12.18 -3.56
N ASP A 280 14.32 13.02 -2.73
CA ASP A 280 14.69 14.39 -3.10
C ASP A 280 16.10 14.48 -3.70
N GLN A 281 16.47 15.63 -4.26
CA GLN A 281 17.77 15.84 -4.92
C GLN A 281 18.97 15.65 -3.99
N ASP A 282 18.76 15.74 -2.67
CA ASP A 282 19.78 15.53 -1.66
C ASP A 282 19.83 14.06 -1.17
N GLU A 283 19.16 13.16 -1.91
CA GLU A 283 19.01 11.72 -1.64
C GLU A 283 18.23 11.37 -0.35
N HIS A 284 17.44 12.29 0.21
CA HIS A 284 16.55 11.94 1.31
C HIS A 284 15.34 11.15 0.81
N VAL A 285 15.05 10.04 1.48
CA VAL A 285 13.89 9.20 1.21
C VAL A 285 12.73 9.58 2.13
N TRP A 286 11.58 9.86 1.54
CA TRP A 286 10.36 10.31 2.19
C TRP A 286 9.25 9.27 1.98
N LEU A 287 8.66 8.74 3.05
CA LEU A 287 7.45 7.91 2.96
C LEU A 287 6.22 8.81 2.77
N MET A 288 5.48 8.53 1.69
CA MET A 288 4.31 9.27 1.23
C MET A 288 2.97 8.67 1.63
N GLU A 289 2.81 7.36 1.59
CA GLU A 289 1.54 6.74 2.02
C GLU A 289 1.75 5.25 2.17
N VAL A 290 0.97 4.65 3.07
CA VAL A 290 0.78 3.21 3.15
C VAL A 290 -0.58 2.85 2.56
N ASN A 291 -0.59 1.99 1.55
CA ASN A 291 -1.80 1.54 0.87
C ASN A 291 -2.09 0.06 1.21
N SER A 292 -3.28 -0.27 1.73
CA SER A 292 -3.77 -1.65 1.84
C SER A 292 -4.23 -2.24 0.49
N GLY A 293 -4.53 -1.37 -0.47
CA GLY A 293 -4.76 -1.75 -1.86
C GLY A 293 -3.50 -1.49 -2.70
N PRO A 294 -2.69 -2.51 -3.06
CA PRO A 294 -1.36 -2.28 -3.66
C PRO A 294 -1.38 -1.64 -5.05
N GLY A 295 -2.56 -1.41 -5.65
CA GLY A 295 -2.70 -0.70 -6.93
C GLY A 295 -1.97 -1.42 -8.06
N LEU A 296 -2.31 -2.69 -8.25
CA LEU A 296 -1.62 -3.59 -9.17
C LEU A 296 -1.93 -3.27 -10.64
N SER A 297 -0.95 -3.48 -11.51
CA SER A 297 -1.10 -3.36 -12.96
C SER A 297 -1.07 -4.75 -13.60
N ALA A 298 -2.02 -5.02 -14.50
CA ALA A 298 -2.12 -6.30 -15.21
C ALA A 298 -1.10 -6.44 -16.35
N GLU A 299 -0.41 -5.36 -16.74
CA GLU A 299 0.45 -5.30 -17.91
C GLU A 299 1.89 -4.88 -17.57
N GLY A 300 2.81 -5.21 -18.49
CA GLY A 300 4.21 -4.81 -18.47
C GLY A 300 4.96 -5.14 -17.17
N ILE A 301 5.85 -4.23 -16.79
CA ILE A 301 6.71 -4.39 -15.60
C ILE A 301 5.91 -4.50 -14.30
N GLY A 302 4.76 -3.81 -14.21
CA GLY A 302 3.88 -3.89 -13.04
C GLY A 302 3.30 -5.29 -12.84
N SER A 303 2.88 -5.95 -13.92
CA SER A 303 2.39 -7.33 -13.89
C SER A 303 3.47 -8.31 -13.46
N ARG A 304 4.69 -8.14 -13.98
CA ARG A 304 5.85 -8.98 -13.65
C ARG A 304 6.18 -8.89 -12.16
N ILE A 305 6.33 -7.68 -11.64
CA ILE A 305 6.65 -7.43 -10.22
C ILE A 305 5.51 -7.92 -9.33
N ALA A 306 4.25 -7.67 -9.67
CA ALA A 306 3.10 -8.14 -8.90
C ALA A 306 3.06 -9.68 -8.80
N LYS A 307 3.26 -10.40 -9.91
CA LYS A 307 3.32 -11.86 -9.89
C LYS A 307 4.48 -12.36 -9.03
N GLY A 308 5.66 -11.75 -9.14
CA GLY A 308 6.82 -12.09 -8.31
C GLY A 308 6.54 -11.89 -6.83
N PHE A 309 5.98 -10.74 -6.46
CA PHE A 309 5.62 -10.40 -5.10
C PHE A 309 4.62 -11.38 -4.46
N PHE A 310 3.56 -11.77 -5.17
CA PHE A 310 2.58 -12.73 -4.64
C PHE A 310 3.14 -14.14 -4.52
N LYS A 311 4.04 -14.56 -5.42
CA LYS A 311 4.78 -15.82 -5.30
C LYS A 311 5.67 -15.83 -4.07
N ALA A 312 6.46 -14.77 -3.89
CA ALA A 312 7.33 -14.61 -2.74
C ALA A 312 6.55 -14.53 -1.43
N THR A 313 5.37 -13.90 -1.44
CA THR A 313 4.44 -13.89 -0.31
C THR A 313 3.97 -15.30 0.04
N ALA A 314 3.54 -16.09 -0.96
CA ALA A 314 3.14 -17.47 -0.74
C ALA A 314 4.31 -18.30 -0.18
N ASP A 315 5.55 -18.10 -0.66
CA ASP A 315 6.71 -18.79 -0.12
C ASP A 315 6.96 -18.46 1.35
N VAL A 316 6.93 -17.19 1.74
CA VAL A 316 7.09 -16.80 3.16
C VAL A 316 6.03 -17.47 4.03
N LEU A 317 4.75 -17.41 3.63
CA LEU A 317 3.64 -17.94 4.42
C LEU A 317 3.66 -19.48 4.49
N LEU A 318 3.91 -20.15 3.36
CA LEU A 318 3.90 -21.61 3.30
C LEU A 318 5.12 -22.20 4.03
N GLN A 319 6.29 -21.58 3.89
CA GLN A 319 7.54 -22.12 4.45
C GLN A 319 7.75 -21.69 5.91
N SER A 320 7.65 -20.39 6.21
CA SER A 320 7.98 -19.87 7.54
C SER A 320 6.84 -20.07 8.54
N GLU A 321 5.59 -19.84 8.10
CA GLU A 321 4.44 -19.86 9.01
C GLU A 321 3.75 -21.24 9.08
N LEU A 322 3.59 -21.91 7.93
CA LEU A 322 2.98 -23.24 7.85
C LEU A 322 3.99 -24.40 7.89
N GLY A 323 5.29 -24.12 7.77
CA GLY A 323 6.36 -25.13 7.91
C GLY A 323 6.45 -26.13 6.75
N LEU A 324 5.93 -25.78 5.59
CA LEU A 324 5.95 -26.61 4.39
C LEU A 324 7.26 -26.45 3.63
N ARG A 325 7.64 -27.49 2.89
CA ARG A 325 8.82 -27.45 2.02
C ARG A 325 8.38 -27.47 0.56
N PRO A 326 8.85 -26.52 -0.27
CA PRO A 326 8.55 -26.54 -1.69
C PRO A 326 9.23 -27.74 -2.37
N ARG A 327 8.70 -28.15 -3.52
CA ARG A 327 9.30 -29.20 -4.37
C ARG A 327 10.68 -28.81 -4.92
N TYR A 328 10.99 -27.52 -4.98
CA TYR A 328 12.24 -26.97 -5.48
C TYR A 328 12.66 -25.75 -4.66
N SER A 329 13.97 -25.47 -4.61
CA SER A 329 14.49 -24.27 -3.96
C SER A 329 14.19 -23.04 -4.82
N ASN A 330 13.73 -21.96 -4.19
CA ASN A 330 13.63 -20.64 -4.80
C ASN A 330 14.70 -19.72 -4.23
N GLU A 331 15.06 -18.68 -4.99
CA GLU A 331 15.85 -17.57 -4.46
C GLU A 331 14.98 -16.72 -3.53
N GLU A 332 15.54 -16.34 -2.38
CA GLU A 332 14.89 -15.42 -1.46
C GLU A 332 14.78 -14.04 -2.10
N SER A 333 13.57 -13.50 -2.16
CA SER A 333 13.25 -12.19 -2.76
C SER A 333 12.53 -11.26 -1.80
N MET A 334 12.38 -11.69 -0.54
CA MET A 334 11.75 -10.95 0.55
C MET A 334 12.78 -10.74 1.65
N GLU A 335 13.08 -9.49 1.97
CA GLU A 335 13.93 -9.16 3.11
C GLU A 335 13.07 -9.01 4.36
N LYS A 336 13.38 -9.71 5.45
CA LYS A 336 12.72 -9.48 6.74
C LYS A 336 13.30 -8.21 7.39
N VAL A 337 12.54 -7.11 7.33
CA VAL A 337 12.97 -5.79 7.82
C VAL A 337 12.53 -5.50 9.27
N LEU A 338 11.59 -6.28 9.81
CA LEU A 338 11.15 -6.19 11.20
C LEU A 338 10.73 -7.56 11.73
N ASP A 339 11.14 -7.89 12.95
CA ASP A 339 10.70 -9.10 13.68
C ASP A 339 10.56 -8.75 15.16
N VAL A 340 9.34 -8.37 15.57
CA VAL A 340 9.09 -7.95 16.95
C VAL A 340 8.03 -8.85 17.58
N ALA A 341 8.33 -9.39 18.75
CA ALA A 341 7.37 -10.16 19.54
C ALA A 341 6.49 -9.22 20.38
N LEU A 342 5.48 -8.60 19.75
CA LEU A 342 4.53 -7.77 20.48
C LEU A 342 3.70 -8.61 21.48
N PRO A 343 3.43 -8.08 22.69
CA PRO A 343 2.63 -8.78 23.69
C PRO A 343 1.21 -9.06 23.18
N HIS A 344 0.53 -10.06 23.76
CA HIS A 344 -0.83 -10.39 23.37
C HIS A 344 -1.77 -9.20 23.59
N GLN A 345 -2.20 -8.57 22.51
CA GLN A 345 -3.41 -7.79 22.49
C GLN A 345 -4.58 -8.76 22.73
N ARG A 346 -5.41 -8.50 23.75
CA ARG A 346 -6.56 -9.37 24.08
C ARG A 346 -7.65 -9.13 23.05
N PHE A 347 -7.82 -10.05 22.11
CA PHE A 347 -8.95 -10.08 21.19
C PHE A 347 -9.88 -11.26 21.52
N ALA A 348 -11.16 -11.13 21.14
CA ALA A 348 -12.02 -12.29 20.98
C ALA A 348 -11.38 -13.22 19.92
N PRO A 349 -11.39 -14.55 20.11
CA PRO A 349 -10.81 -15.44 19.13
C PRO A 349 -11.55 -15.30 17.79
N LEU A 350 -10.80 -15.17 16.68
CA LEU A 350 -11.33 -15.25 15.31
C LEU A 350 -11.86 -16.66 14.96
N LYS A 351 -11.60 -17.63 15.85
CA LYS A 351 -12.05 -19.02 15.79
C LYS A 351 -13.07 -19.23 16.91
N GLU A 352 -14.31 -19.54 16.55
CA GLU A 352 -15.19 -20.23 17.49
C GLU A 352 -14.80 -21.72 17.47
N ILE A 353 -14.57 -22.27 18.67
CA ILE A 353 -14.19 -23.67 18.90
C ILE A 353 -15.36 -24.59 18.59
#